data_AF-X7ZJQ4-F1
#
_entry.id   AF-X7ZJQ4-F1
#
_cell.length_a   1.000
_cell.length_b   1.000
_cell.length_c   1.000
_cell.angle_alpha   90.00
_cell.angle_beta   90.00
_cell.angle_gamma   90.00
#
_symmetry.space_group_name_H-M   'P 1'
#
loop_
_entity.id
_entity.type
_entity.pdbx_description
1 polymer ?
#
loop_
_entity_poly.entity_id
_entity_poly.type
_entity_poly.pdbx_seq_one_letter_code
_entity_poly.pdbx_strand_id
1 'polypeptide(L)'
;MCAGCWWKLPGTIAAPTGPQWHCGARDQAPAAARARAHADNQRLHARWVDLNLRRKRAVIANVAVARELAGWCWSLAVLPD
;
A
#
# COMPACT_ATOMS: atom_id res chain seq x y z
N MET A 1 -2.16 13.83 16.73
CA MET A 1 -3.53 14.10 16.25
C MET A 1 -3.65 13.60 14.82
N CYS A 2 -4.37 12.51 14.54
CA CYS A 2 -4.55 12.00 13.18
C CYS A 2 -5.79 12.64 12.53
N ALA A 3 -5.56 13.60 11.65
CA ALA A 3 -6.58 14.11 10.72
C ALA A 3 -6.77 13.07 9.59
N GLY A 4 -7.69 12.12 9.75
CA GLY A 4 -7.87 11.08 8.75
C GLY A 4 -9.02 10.08 8.93
N CYS A 5 -9.97 10.31 9.85
CA CYS A 5 -11.09 9.39 10.06
C CYS A 5 -12.31 9.82 9.23
N TRP A 6 -12.23 9.66 7.90
CA TRP A 6 -13.26 10.10 6.96
C TRP A 6 -14.48 9.14 6.89
N TRP A 7 -14.47 8.03 7.65
CA TRP A 7 -15.53 7.00 7.63
C TRP A 7 -16.43 7.00 8.88
N LYS A 8 -16.34 8.00 9.75
CA LYS A 8 -17.27 8.17 10.89
C LYS A 8 -18.62 8.71 10.41
N LEU A 9 -19.47 7.84 9.87
CA LEU A 9 -20.92 8.06 9.82
C LEU A 9 -21.52 7.76 11.21
N PRO A 10 -22.42 8.58 11.76
CA PRO A 10 -23.01 8.33 13.07
C PRO A 10 -24.20 7.38 12.92
N GLY A 11 -24.02 6.11 13.30
CA GLY A 11 -25.12 5.15 13.34
C GLY A 11 -24.64 3.71 13.25
N THR A 12 -24.40 3.10 14.41
CA THR A 12 -24.32 1.65 14.65
C THR A 12 -23.38 0.84 13.75
N ILE A 13 -22.09 0.89 14.04
CA ILE A 13 -21.25 -0.31 13.96
C ILE A 13 -20.60 -0.44 15.33
N ALA A 14 -20.85 -1.57 16.00
CA ALA A 14 -20.20 -1.94 17.23
C ALA A 14 -18.68 -1.70 17.09
N ALA A 15 -18.06 -1.18 18.16
CA ALA A 15 -16.61 -0.99 18.23
C ALA A 15 -15.92 -2.25 17.66
N PRO A 16 -14.96 -2.11 16.72
CA PRO A 16 -14.35 -3.28 16.13
C PRO A 16 -13.57 -4.02 17.22
N THR A 17 -14.09 -5.15 17.67
CA THR A 17 -13.32 -6.26 18.26
C THR A 17 -12.53 -7.00 17.16
N GLY A 18 -12.00 -6.24 16.21
CA GLY A 18 -11.12 -6.70 15.15
C GLY A 18 -9.68 -6.31 15.46
N PRO A 19 -8.69 -6.91 14.78
CA PRO A 19 -7.29 -6.58 15.03
C PRO A 19 -7.10 -5.08 14.86
N GLN A 20 -6.72 -4.44 15.97
CA GLN A 20 -6.17 -3.09 16.02
C GLN A 20 -5.17 -2.93 14.88
N TRP A 21 -5.50 -2.06 13.92
CA TRP A 21 -4.61 -1.72 12.81
C TRP A 21 -3.38 -1.00 13.39
N HIS A 22 -2.41 -1.80 13.84
CA HIS A 22 -1.16 -1.28 14.32
C HIS A 22 -0.40 -0.70 13.14
N CYS A 23 -0.16 0.60 13.20
CA CYS A 23 0.81 1.29 12.35
C CYS A 23 2.23 0.67 12.42
N GLY A 24 2.51 -0.26 13.33
CA GLY A 24 3.79 -0.93 13.53
C GLY A 24 4.00 -2.28 12.81
N ALA A 25 3.05 -2.76 11.99
CA ALA A 25 3.24 -4.03 11.26
C ALA A 25 4.47 -4.00 10.32
N ARG A 26 4.91 -2.81 9.90
CA ARG A 26 6.14 -2.63 9.11
C ARG A 26 7.41 -2.93 9.89
N ASP A 27 7.51 -2.52 11.14
CA ASP A 27 8.75 -2.63 11.94
C ASP A 27 9.04 -4.08 12.36
N GLN A 28 8.00 -4.92 12.35
CA GLN A 28 8.08 -6.35 12.65
C GLN A 28 8.58 -7.19 11.47
N ALA A 29 8.60 -6.62 10.25
CA ALA A 29 9.02 -7.35 9.06
C ALA A 29 10.55 -7.49 8.97
N PRO A 30 11.06 -8.59 8.37
CA PRO A 30 12.50 -8.78 8.13
C PRO A 30 13.13 -7.56 7.44
N ALA A 31 14.38 -7.24 7.79
CA ALA A 31 15.06 -6.06 7.28
C ALA A 31 15.16 -6.06 5.73
N ALA A 32 15.38 -7.24 5.14
CA ALA A 32 15.40 -7.42 3.69
C ALA A 32 14.02 -7.13 3.06
N ALA A 33 12.94 -7.61 3.67
CA ALA A 33 11.57 -7.34 3.23
C ALA A 33 11.24 -5.85 3.31
N ARG A 34 11.63 -5.17 4.39
CA ARG A 34 11.45 -3.71 4.54
C ARG A 34 12.21 -2.91 3.49
N ALA A 35 13.48 -3.22 3.26
CA ALA A 35 14.30 -2.52 2.27
C ALA A 35 13.73 -2.71 0.85
N ARG A 36 13.34 -3.93 0.49
CA ARG A 36 12.70 -4.23 -0.79
C ARG A 36 11.35 -3.53 -0.93
N ALA A 37 10.53 -3.56 0.11
CA ALA A 37 9.25 -2.86 0.16
C ALA A 37 9.41 -1.34 -0.04
N HIS A 38 10.44 -0.75 0.55
CA HIS A 38 10.71 0.67 0.39
C HIS A 38 11.10 1.03 -1.04
N ALA A 39 12.03 0.26 -1.63
CA ALA A 39 12.48 0.47 -3.01
C ALA A 39 11.33 0.32 -4.02
N ASP A 40 10.50 -0.71 -3.89
CA ASP A 40 9.39 -0.92 -4.80
C ASP A 40 8.26 0.12 -4.60
N ASN A 41 8.03 0.60 -3.38
CA ASN A 41 7.07 1.69 -3.15
C ASN A 41 7.49 3.00 -3.86
N GLN A 42 8.79 3.31 -3.84
CA GLN A 42 9.34 4.44 -4.60
C GLN A 42 9.13 4.25 -6.11
N ARG A 43 9.33 3.02 -6.62
CA ARG A 43 9.12 2.69 -8.03
C ARG A 43 7.65 2.81 -8.45
N LEU A 44 6.72 2.31 -7.65
CA LEU A 44 5.28 2.44 -7.90
C LEU A 44 4.85 3.91 -7.89
N HIS A 45 5.40 4.71 -6.98
CA HIS A 45 5.14 6.15 -6.95
C HIS A 45 5.66 6.84 -8.21
N ALA A 46 6.89 6.56 -8.63
CA ALA A 46 7.44 7.09 -9.88
C ALA A 46 6.60 6.70 -11.10
N ARG A 47 6.11 5.45 -11.16
CA ARG A 47 5.21 4.98 -12.21
C ARG A 47 3.88 5.73 -12.20
N TRP A 48 3.29 5.95 -11.03
CA TRP A 48 2.08 6.76 -10.89
C TRP A 48 2.34 8.18 -11.40
N VAL A 49 3.47 8.81 -11.04
CA VAL A 49 3.79 10.19 -11.45
C VAL A 49 3.89 10.30 -12.96
N ASP A 50 4.62 9.39 -13.62
CA ASP A 50 4.72 9.35 -15.08
C ASP A 50 3.36 9.21 -15.77
N LEU A 51 2.49 8.33 -15.27
CA LEU A 51 1.15 8.13 -15.84
C LEU A 51 0.23 9.34 -15.64
N ASN A 52 0.40 10.07 -14.54
CA ASN A 52 -0.32 11.32 -14.27
C ASN A 52 0.18 12.46 -15.13
N LEU A 53 1.51 12.60 -15.29
CA LEU A 53 2.11 13.59 -16.20
C LEU A 53 1.64 13.38 -17.64
N ARG A 54 1.47 12.13 -18.06
CA ARG A 54 0.92 11.77 -19.38
C ARG A 54 -0.61 11.92 -19.49
N ARG A 55 -1.28 12.41 -18.44
CA ARG A 55 -2.75 12.58 -18.34
C ARG A 55 -3.53 11.34 -18.78
N LYS A 56 -3.04 10.14 -18.44
CA LYS A 56 -3.73 8.88 -18.76
C LYS A 56 -5.00 8.75 -17.91
N ARG A 57 -5.99 8.03 -18.43
CA ARG A 57 -7.19 7.66 -17.65
C ARG A 57 -6.76 6.95 -16.36
N ALA A 58 -7.38 7.34 -15.25
CA ALA A 58 -7.08 6.78 -13.93
C ALA A 58 -7.16 5.24 -13.91
N VAL A 59 -8.11 4.64 -14.63
CA VAL A 59 -8.23 3.17 -14.75
C VAL A 59 -6.96 2.54 -15.34
N ILE A 60 -6.36 3.16 -16.37
CA ILE A 60 -5.12 2.66 -16.97
C ILE A 60 -3.95 2.82 -16.00
N ALA A 61 -3.88 3.95 -15.29
CA ALA A 61 -2.87 4.17 -14.27
C ALA A 61 -2.97 3.12 -13.15
N ASN A 62 -4.18 2.88 -12.66
CA ASN A 62 -4.45 1.92 -11.60
C ASN A 62 -4.13 0.49 -12.03
N VAL A 63 -4.50 0.07 -13.24
CA VAL A 63 -4.17 -1.28 -13.74
C VAL A 63 -2.66 -1.46 -13.90
N ALA A 64 -1.95 -0.44 -14.40
CA ALA A 64 -0.49 -0.50 -14.53
C ALA A 64 0.19 -0.64 -13.16
N VAL A 65 -0.23 0.16 -12.17
CA VAL A 65 0.29 0.09 -10.80
C VAL A 65 -0.08 -1.25 -10.14
N ALA A 66 -1.32 -1.74 -10.31
CA ALA A 66 -1.75 -3.02 -9.75
C ALA A 66 -0.96 -4.20 -10.31
N ARG A 67 -0.61 -4.17 -11.61
CA ARG A 67 0.22 -5.22 -12.21
C ARG A 67 1.64 -5.22 -11.66
N GLU A 68 2.24 -4.05 -11.48
CA GLU A 68 3.56 -3.95 -10.83
C GLU A 68 3.49 -4.38 -9.35
N LEU A 69 2.43 -4.00 -8.64
CA LEU A 69 2.18 -4.41 -7.27
C LEU A 69 2.09 -5.94 -7.14
N ALA A 70 1.37 -6.61 -8.04
CA ALA A 70 1.24 -8.07 -8.02
C ALA A 70 2.60 -8.76 -8.20
N GLY A 71 3.46 -8.24 -9.09
CA GLY A 71 4.82 -8.76 -9.27
C GLY A 71 5.70 -8.56 -8.03
N TRP A 72 5.51 -7.45 -7.31
CA TRP A 72 6.18 -7.21 -6.05
C TRP A 72 5.71 -8.14 -4.92
N CYS A 73 4.39 -8.36 -4.80
CA CYS A 73 3.84 -9.32 -3.83
C CYS A 73 4.49 -10.70 -4.00
N TRP A 74 4.70 -11.14 -5.25
CA TRP A 74 5.43 -12.37 -5.53
C TRP A 74 6.90 -12.30 -5.08
N SER A 75 7.60 -11.19 -5.37
CA SER A 75 8.99 -10.98 -4.94
C SER A 75 9.18 -10.99 -3.42
N LEU A 76 8.18 -10.58 -2.65
CA LEU A 76 8.22 -10.68 -1.18
C LEU A 76 7.91 -12.11 -0.71
N ALA A 77 6.94 -12.78 -1.33
CA ALA A 77 6.54 -14.14 -0.96
C ALA A 77 7.68 -15.16 -1.12
N VAL A 78 8.66 -14.87 -1.99
CA VAL A 78 9.86 -15.70 -2.20
C VAL A 78 11.07 -15.25 -1.39
N LEU A 79 10.96 -14.14 -0.66
CA LEU A 79 12.07 -13.66 0.18
C LEU A 79 12.15 -14.55 1.43
N PRO A 80 13.34 -15.07 1.79
CA PRO A 80 13.49 -15.88 3.00
C PRO A 80 13.27 -15.00 4.24
N ASP A 81 12.69 -15.61 5.28
CA ASP A 81 12.36 -14.97 6.57
C ASP A 81 13.60 -14.47 7.33
#